data_AF-A0A3S5JIX0-F1
#
_entry.id   AF-A0A3S5JIX0-F1
#
_cell.length_a   1.000
_cell.length_b   1.000
_cell.length_c   1.000
_cell.angle_alpha   90.00
_cell.angle_beta   90.00
_cell.angle_gamma   90.00
#
_symmetry.space_group_name_H-M   'P 1'
#
loop_
_entity.id
_entity.type
_entity.pdbx_description
1 polymer ?
#
loop_
_entity_poly.entity_id
_entity_poly.type
_entity_poly.pdbx_seq_one_letter_code
_entity_poly.pdbx_strand_id
1 'polypeptide(L)'
;MTRKGYYLAAPLVALLAITMLMGAGVTGKPQINTIGSPGLAIKGDDPVAYFDQGGPRAGMAKHTLQHAGVQWRFSELWVKLVFGRFESWRCIWLV
;
A
#
# COMPACT_ATOMS: atom_id res chain seq x y z
N MET A 1 45.40 -30.90 21.21
CA MET A 1 44.05 -30.90 20.58
C MET A 1 43.06 -30.18 21.49
N THR A 2 42.90 -28.87 21.34
CA THR A 2 42.11 -28.00 22.23
C THR A 2 40.75 -27.65 21.61
N ARG A 3 39.72 -28.46 21.90
CA ARG A 3 38.33 -28.31 21.42
C ARG A 3 37.53 -27.16 22.06
N LYS A 4 38.20 -26.13 22.61
CA LYS A 4 37.55 -25.06 23.39
C LYS A 4 37.15 -23.83 22.56
N GLY A 5 37.66 -23.69 21.34
CA GLY A 5 37.39 -22.53 20.47
C GLY A 5 35.98 -22.47 19.86
N TYR A 6 35.24 -23.59 19.84
CA TYR A 6 33.94 -23.67 19.17
C TYR A 6 32.78 -23.08 20.00
N TYR A 7 32.91 -23.01 21.32
CA TYR A 7 31.84 -22.53 22.21
C TYR A 7 31.66 -21.02 22.22
N LEU A 8 32.66 -20.25 21.77
CA LEU A 8 32.59 -18.79 21.69
C LEU A 8 32.11 -18.28 20.31
N ALA A 9 32.23 -19.10 19.26
CA ALA A 9 31.77 -18.75 17.91
C ALA A 9 30.30 -19.14 17.64
N ALA A 10 29.80 -20.19 18.31
CA ALA A 10 28.43 -20.68 18.16
C ALA A 10 27.31 -19.65 18.46
N PRO A 11 27.37 -18.83 19.52
CA PRO A 11 26.27 -17.90 19.81
C PRO A 11 26.21 -16.73 18.82
N LEU A 12 27.34 -16.33 18.24
CA LEU A 12 27.43 -15.22 17.29
C LEU A 12 26.84 -15.59 15.92
N VAL A 13 27.07 -16.83 15.47
CA VAL A 13 26.46 -17.38 14.25
C VAL A 13 24.96 -17.59 14.44
N ALA A 14 24.53 -18.08 15.61
CA ALA A 14 23.11 -18.25 15.92
C ALA A 14 22.34 -16.92 15.94
N LEU A 15 22.95 -15.85 16.49
CA LEU A 15 22.34 -14.52 16.52
C LEU A 15 22.19 -13.90 15.12
N LEU A 16 23.18 -14.12 14.23
CA LEU A 16 23.14 -13.66 12.84
C LEU A 16 22.08 -14.40 12.00
N ALA A 17 21.83 -15.68 12.30
CA ALA A 17 20.78 -16.45 11.64
C ALA A 17 19.37 -16.00 12.04
N ILE A 18 19.18 -15.59 13.31
CA ILE A 18 17.88 -15.12 13.82
C ILE A 18 17.49 -13.77 13.21
N THR A 19 18.43 -12.87 12.95
CA THR A 19 18.13 -11.58 12.29
C THR A 19 17.73 -11.73 10.83
N MET A 20 18.23 -12.75 10.11
CA MET A 20 17.82 -13.02 8.71
C MET A 20 16.39 -13.55 8.59
N LEU A 21 15.86 -14.25 9.60
CA LEU A 21 14.50 -14.80 9.59
C LEU A 21 13.40 -13.74 9.79
N MET A 22 13.74 -12.55 10.29
CA MET A 22 12.77 -11.47 10.57
C MET A 22 12.54 -10.52 9.37
N GLY A 23 13.21 -10.74 8.23
CA GLY A 23 13.31 -9.76 7.13
C GLY A 23 12.26 -9.83 6.01
N ALA A 24 11.35 -10.81 5.99
CA ALA A 24 10.36 -10.92 4.92
C ALA A 24 9.10 -10.12 5.23
N GLY A 25 9.15 -8.81 5.01
CA GLY A 25 7.92 -8.00 4.96
C GLY A 25 6.98 -8.52 3.88
N VAL A 26 5.70 -8.70 4.21
CA VAL A 26 4.66 -9.06 3.24
C VAL A 26 4.54 -7.92 2.23
N THR A 27 5.20 -8.06 1.09
CA THR A 27 5.16 -7.11 -0.04
C THR A 27 4.04 -7.52 -1.00
N GLY A 28 2.83 -7.68 -0.46
CA GLY A 28 1.63 -7.70 -1.30
C GLY A 28 1.35 -6.28 -1.77
N LYS A 29 1.51 -5.98 -3.06
CA LYS A 29 0.96 -4.73 -3.61
C LYS A 29 -0.56 -4.75 -3.36
N PRO A 30 -1.16 -3.69 -2.80
CA PRO A 30 -2.61 -3.65 -2.63
C PRO A 30 -3.26 -3.90 -3.99
N GLN A 31 -4.17 -4.88 -4.06
CA GLN A 31 -4.90 -5.18 -5.29
C GLN A 31 -5.95 -4.09 -5.48
N ILE A 32 -5.82 -3.33 -6.57
CA ILE A 32 -6.75 -2.25 -6.88
C ILE A 32 -7.82 -2.77 -7.82
N ASN A 33 -9.08 -2.61 -7.45
CA ASN A 33 -10.17 -3.01 -8.32
C ASN A 33 -10.21 -2.15 -9.58
N THR A 34 -9.92 -2.77 -10.72
CA THR A 34 -10.00 -2.20 -12.08
C THR A 34 -10.93 -3.01 -12.98
N ILE A 35 -11.73 -3.92 -12.39
CA ILE A 35 -12.61 -4.81 -13.13
C ILE A 35 -13.68 -3.97 -13.84
N GLY A 36 -13.76 -4.13 -15.18
CA GLY A 36 -14.68 -3.38 -16.02
C GLY A 36 -14.21 -1.95 -16.36
N SER A 37 -13.05 -1.51 -15.89
CA SER A 37 -12.44 -0.23 -16.27
C SER A 37 -10.91 -0.30 -16.20
N PRO A 38 -10.24 -0.90 -17.20
CA PRO A 38 -8.80 -1.09 -17.19
C PRO A 38 -8.04 0.23 -16.96
N GLY A 39 -7.12 0.24 -15.99
CA GLY A 39 -6.32 1.40 -15.64
C GLY A 39 -7.04 2.49 -14.82
N LEU A 40 -8.32 2.29 -14.49
CA LEU A 40 -9.11 3.21 -13.67
C LEU A 40 -9.51 2.52 -12.37
N ALA A 41 -9.14 3.12 -11.24
CA ALA A 41 -9.53 2.62 -9.94
C ALA A 41 -11.05 2.71 -9.77
N ILE A 42 -11.66 1.66 -9.19
CA ILE A 42 -13.05 1.64 -8.71
C ILE A 42 -14.06 2.20 -9.74
N LYS A 43 -13.88 1.87 -11.02
CA LYS A 43 -14.72 2.34 -12.14
C LYS A 43 -14.77 3.87 -12.33
N GLY A 44 -13.87 4.60 -11.66
CA GLY A 44 -13.81 6.07 -11.70
C GLY A 44 -14.64 6.75 -10.63
N ASP A 45 -15.15 6.02 -9.66
CA ASP A 45 -15.80 6.60 -8.49
C ASP A 45 -14.77 7.26 -7.56
N ASP A 46 -15.26 8.19 -6.76
CA ASP A 46 -14.47 8.87 -5.75
C ASP A 46 -14.20 7.92 -4.58
N PRO A 47 -12.93 7.61 -4.27
CA PRO A 47 -12.60 6.69 -3.18
C PRO A 47 -13.02 7.23 -1.81
N VAL A 48 -13.11 8.54 -1.63
CA VAL A 48 -13.48 9.16 -0.35
C VAL A 48 -14.99 9.08 -0.14
N ALA A 49 -15.77 9.12 -1.22
CA ALA A 49 -17.23 9.07 -1.14
C ALA A 49 -17.76 7.77 -0.54
N TYR A 50 -17.01 6.66 -0.62
CA TYR A 50 -17.35 5.40 0.05
C TYR A 50 -17.40 5.51 1.58
N PHE A 51 -16.69 6.48 2.16
CA PHE A 51 -16.65 6.70 3.61
C PHE A 51 -17.64 7.78 4.07
N ASP A 52 -18.30 8.45 3.14
CA ASP A 52 -19.38 9.38 3.43
C ASP A 52 -20.74 8.64 3.45
N GLN A 53 -21.71 9.16 4.21
CA GLN A 53 -23.03 8.51 4.39
C GLN A 53 -23.88 8.49 3.09
N GLY A 54 -23.40 9.10 2.00
CA GLY A 54 -24.07 9.18 0.70
C GLY A 54 -23.73 8.07 -0.30
N GLY A 55 -22.76 7.19 0.00
CA GLY A 55 -22.34 6.12 -0.91
C GLY A 55 -21.44 6.57 -2.07
N PRO A 56 -21.14 5.67 -3.03
CA PRO A 56 -20.19 5.95 -4.10
C PRO A 56 -20.67 7.10 -4.99
N ARG A 57 -19.80 8.09 -5.18
CA ARG A 57 -20.05 9.24 -6.06
C ARG A 57 -19.08 9.18 -7.24
N ALA A 58 -19.60 9.38 -8.45
CA ALA A 58 -18.76 9.43 -9.64
C ALA A 58 -17.69 10.53 -9.54
N GLY A 59 -16.43 10.17 -9.79
CA GLY A 59 -15.32 11.10 -9.85
C GLY A 59 -15.26 11.86 -11.17
N MET A 60 -14.70 13.07 -11.16
CA MET A 60 -14.57 13.91 -12.35
C MET A 60 -13.26 13.62 -13.10
N ALA A 61 -13.32 13.53 -14.43
CA ALA A 61 -12.13 13.32 -15.28
C ALA A 61 -11.06 14.41 -15.15
N LYS A 62 -11.44 15.64 -14.75
CA LYS A 62 -10.54 16.75 -14.46
C LYS A 62 -9.81 16.64 -13.11
N HIS A 63 -10.36 15.87 -12.18
CA HIS A 63 -9.80 15.69 -10.84
C HIS A 63 -9.18 14.30 -10.74
N THR A 64 -8.09 14.06 -11.47
CA THR A 64 -7.41 12.77 -11.50
C THR A 64 -6.08 12.77 -10.77
N LEU A 65 -5.68 11.59 -10.28
CA LEU A 65 -4.34 11.36 -9.75
C LEU A 65 -3.84 9.96 -10.14
N GLN A 66 -2.58 9.86 -10.55
CA GLN A 66 -1.95 8.56 -10.81
C GLN A 66 -1.35 8.02 -9.51
N HIS A 67 -1.77 6.83 -9.08
CA HIS A 67 -1.20 6.18 -7.90
C HIS A 67 -1.26 4.65 -8.03
N ALA A 68 -0.19 3.98 -7.58
CA ALA A 68 -0.04 2.52 -7.62
C ALA A 68 -0.37 1.88 -8.99
N GLY A 69 -0.01 2.59 -10.07
CA GLY A 69 -0.16 2.10 -11.45
C GLY A 69 -1.54 2.33 -12.08
N VAL A 70 -2.49 2.96 -11.39
CA VAL A 70 -3.83 3.24 -11.92
C VAL A 70 -4.22 4.70 -11.72
N GLN A 71 -5.21 5.15 -12.50
CA GLN A 71 -5.78 6.48 -12.39
C GLN A 71 -6.91 6.47 -11.35
N TRP A 72 -6.87 7.43 -10.44
CA TRP A 72 -7.92 7.75 -9.47
C TRP A 72 -8.69 8.96 -9.96
N ARG A 73 -9.98 9.00 -9.66
CA ARG A 73 -10.84 10.17 -9.92
C ARG A 73 -11.48 10.61 -8.61
N PHE A 74 -11.65 11.92 -8.46
CA PHE A 74 -12.25 12.53 -7.29
C PHE A 74 -13.44 13.38 -7.72
N SER A 75 -14.49 13.41 -6.93
CA SER A 75 -15.66 14.25 -7.20
C SER A 75 -15.29 15.72 -7.07
N GLU A 76 -14.42 16.04 -6.11
CA GLU A 76 -14.05 17.42 -5.75
C GLU A 76 -12.54 17.66 -5.81
N LEU A 77 -12.13 18.88 -6.16
CA LEU A 77 -10.72 19.23 -6.35
C LEU A 77 -9.94 19.23 -5.03
N TRP A 78 -10.55 19.74 -3.95
CA TRP A 78 -9.87 19.80 -2.64
C TRP A 78 -9.58 18.39 -2.11
N VAL A 79 -10.47 17.43 -2.38
CA VAL A 79 -10.27 16.02 -2.06
C VAL A 79 -9.02 15.51 -2.74
N LYS A 80 -8.87 15.69 -4.07
CA LYS A 80 -7.64 15.36 -4.80
C LYS A 80 -6.39 15.98 -4.19
N LEU A 81 -6.44 17.27 -3.82
CA LEU A 81 -5.29 18.01 -3.30
C LEU A 81 -4.87 17.56 -1.89
N VAL A 82 -5.82 17.22 -1.05
CA VAL A 82 -5.57 16.63 0.26
C VAL A 82 -5.00 15.22 0.08
N PHE A 83 -5.58 14.42 -0.81
CA PHE A 83 -5.14 13.07 -1.11
C PHE A 83 -3.73 12.98 -1.68
N GLY A 84 -3.40 13.85 -2.64
CA GLY A 84 -2.08 13.90 -3.26
C GLY A 84 -0.96 14.35 -2.31
N ARG A 85 -1.30 14.88 -1.13
CA ARG A 85 -0.35 15.31 -0.09
C ARG A 85 -0.02 14.23 0.92
N PHE A 86 -0.80 13.14 0.96
CA PHE A 86 -0.51 12.02 1.84
C PHE A 86 0.52 11.09 1.18
N GLU A 87 1.69 11.00 1.82
CA GLU A 87 2.78 10.12 1.39
C GLU A 87 2.44 8.65 1.58
N SER A 88 1.59 8.34 2.58
CA SER A 88 1.12 6.99 2.90
C SER A 88 -0.34 6.83 2.53
N TRP A 89 -0.59 6.21 1.38
CA TRP A 89 -1.93 5.87 0.92
C TRP A 89 -2.58 4.73 1.73
N ARG A 90 -1.84 4.09 2.64
CA ARG A 90 -2.14 2.78 3.28
C ARG A 90 -3.52 2.64 3.94
N CYS A 91 -4.21 3.71 4.32
CA CYS A 91 -5.47 3.62 5.07
C CYS A 91 -6.75 3.44 4.23
N ILE A 92 -6.71 3.62 2.90
CA ILE A 92 -7.94 3.65 2.08
C ILE A 92 -8.16 2.36 1.24
N TRP A 93 -7.27 1.37 1.39
CA TRP A 93 -7.19 0.17 0.55
C TRP A 93 -7.92 -1.08 1.09
N LEU A 94 -8.87 -0.95 2.01
CA LEU A 94 -9.56 -2.11 2.60
C LEU A 94 -10.84 -2.53 1.84
N VAL A 95 -11.03 -2.08 0.59
CA VAL A 95 -12.17 -2.48 -0.26
C VAL A 95 -11.69 -3.22 -1.49
#